data_AF-A0A087S6K8-F1
#
_entry.id   AF-A0A087S6K8-F1
#
_cell.length_a   1.000
_cell.length_b   1.000
_cell.length_c   1.000
_cell.angle_alpha   90.00
_cell.angle_beta   90.00
_cell.angle_gamma   90.00
#
_symmetry.space_group_name_H-M   'P 1'
#
loop_
_entity.id
_entity.type
_entity.pdbx_description
1 polymer ?
#
loop_
_entity_poly.entity_id
_entity_poly.type
_entity_poly.pdbx_seq_one_letter_code
_entity_poly.pdbx_strand_id
1 'polypeptide(L)'
;MYSAALISALSDNDRDWDLISFNVNSLNTLLTDRYTIPLSDSLYNERTKITQTRTCQFCVEKKHRTITDEEGNQSKEFYEEKTQIPINQIKIYDEPLPYFERIITGLSSIKSWKCPKCSNINKVKDTPISDKRYGSNATFGVCYEQPKYSIFNRSSFDKISMKWVTDFLREIDMGLMAFQKEYFDQHGEEMSQEIKHIGEK
;
A
#
# COMPACT_ATOMS: atom_id res chain seq x y z
N MET A 1 7.73 16.90 11.98
CA MET A 1 7.72 18.29 12.52
C MET A 1 6.27 18.72 12.58
N TYR A 2 5.59 18.52 13.71
CA TYR A 2 4.15 18.82 13.82
C TYR A 2 3.94 20.19 14.47
N SER A 3 2.89 20.91 14.06
CA SER A 3 2.58 22.21 14.65
C SER A 3 2.26 22.04 16.14
N ALA A 4 2.72 22.98 16.97
CA ALA A 4 2.43 22.96 18.41
C ALA A 4 0.91 22.97 18.68
N ALA A 5 0.13 23.60 17.79
CA ALA A 5 -1.32 23.60 17.81
C ALA A 5 -1.92 22.19 17.63
N LEU A 6 -1.41 21.40 16.69
CA LEU A 6 -1.88 20.02 16.46
C LEU A 6 -1.55 19.11 17.64
N ILE A 7 -0.34 19.21 18.19
CA ILE A 7 0.07 18.42 19.36
C ILE A 7 -0.81 18.76 20.56
N SER A 8 -1.05 20.06 20.79
CA SER A 8 -1.93 20.53 21.86
C SER A 8 -3.35 19.99 21.69
N ALA A 9 -3.93 20.10 20.49
CA ALA A 9 -5.27 19.62 20.20
C ALA A 9 -5.42 18.10 20.35
N LEU A 10 -4.38 17.33 20.00
CA LEU A 10 -4.37 15.87 20.20
C LEU A 10 -4.20 15.45 21.65
N SER A 11 -3.58 16.28 22.49
CA SER A 11 -3.37 15.98 23.92
C SER A 11 -4.58 16.30 24.82
N ASP A 12 -5.59 17.01 24.29
CA ASP A 12 -6.80 17.35 25.04
C ASP A 12 -7.67 16.11 25.29
N ASN A 13 -8.38 16.08 26.42
CA ASN A 13 -9.39 15.07 26.72
C ASN A 13 -10.70 15.35 25.97
N ASP A 14 -10.99 16.61 25.63
CA ASP A 14 -12.14 17.01 24.80
C ASP A 14 -11.65 17.50 23.43
N ARG A 15 -11.27 16.54 22.58
CA ARG A 15 -10.64 16.81 21.29
C ARG A 15 -11.62 17.44 20.31
N ASP A 16 -11.29 18.65 19.86
CA ASP A 16 -11.94 19.27 18.69
C ASP A 16 -11.43 18.61 17.39
N TRP A 17 -12.18 17.63 16.92
CA TRP A 17 -11.86 16.86 15.74
C TRP A 17 -11.89 17.67 14.44
N ASP A 18 -12.67 18.75 14.39
CA ASP A 18 -12.73 19.61 13.20
C ASP A 18 -11.50 20.50 13.12
N LEU A 19 -11.05 21.05 14.26
CA LEU A 19 -9.79 21.78 14.34
C LEU A 19 -8.58 20.87 14.03
N ILE A 20 -8.57 19.64 14.56
CA ILE A 20 -7.52 18.67 14.26
C ILE A 20 -7.50 18.35 12.76
N SER A 21 -8.67 18.08 12.17
CA SER A 21 -8.80 17.80 10.75
C SER A 21 -8.32 18.96 9.88
N PHE A 22 -8.68 20.19 10.24
CA PHE A 22 -8.19 21.39 9.56
C PHE A 22 -6.66 21.49 9.62
N ASN A 23 -6.04 21.26 10.78
CA ASN A 23 -4.59 21.31 10.94
C ASN A 23 -3.88 20.23 10.10
N VAL A 24 -4.37 18.99 10.10
CA VAL A 24 -3.76 17.90 9.33
C VAL A 24 -3.91 18.16 7.81
N ASN A 25 -5.07 18.62 7.36
CA ASN A 25 -5.26 19.01 5.97
C ASN A 25 -4.35 20.17 5.56
N SER A 26 -4.18 21.16 6.43
CA SER A 26 -3.24 22.27 6.18
C SER A 26 -1.82 21.75 5.98
N LEU A 27 -1.37 20.79 6.80
CA LEU A 27 -0.06 20.16 6.60
C LEU A 27 0.05 19.45 5.25
N ASN A 28 -1.00 18.75 4.82
CA ASN A 28 -1.03 18.07 3.54
C ASN A 28 -0.93 19.06 2.36
N THR A 29 -1.56 20.23 2.46
CA THR A 29 -1.50 21.27 1.42
C THR A 29 -0.16 22.00 1.32
N LEU A 30 0.74 21.85 2.30
CA LEU A 30 2.09 22.40 2.22
C LEU A 30 3.00 21.56 1.30
N LEU A 31 2.60 20.33 0.98
CA LEU A 31 3.26 19.53 -0.03
C LEU A 31 2.89 20.04 -1.43
N THR A 32 3.79 19.90 -2.40
CA THR A 32 3.46 20.20 -3.79
C THR A 32 2.47 19.19 -4.34
N ASP A 33 1.68 19.56 -5.35
CA ASP A 33 0.57 18.76 -5.91
C ASP A 33 0.93 17.30 -6.21
N ARG A 34 2.20 17.02 -6.52
CA ARG A 34 2.70 15.67 -6.80
C ARG A 34 2.78 14.77 -5.55
N TYR A 35 3.02 15.33 -4.37
CA TYR A 35 3.17 14.58 -3.11
C TYR A 35 1.99 14.79 -2.16
N THR A 36 1.07 15.70 -2.46
CA THR A 36 -0.17 15.87 -1.71
C THR A 36 -0.93 14.54 -1.67
N ILE A 37 -1.31 14.11 -0.46
CA ILE A 37 -2.00 12.86 -0.26
C ILE A 37 -3.48 13.04 -0.60
N PRO A 38 -4.03 12.28 -1.58
CA PRO A 38 -5.44 12.37 -1.90
C PRO A 38 -6.30 11.80 -0.77
N LEU A 39 -7.44 12.47 -0.51
CA LEU A 39 -8.49 11.99 0.39
C LEU A 39 -9.59 11.34 -0.44
N SER A 40 -9.76 10.02 -0.30
CA SER A 40 -10.79 9.29 -1.02
C SER A 40 -11.01 7.91 -0.39
N ASP A 41 -12.24 7.67 0.10
CA ASP A 41 -12.62 6.38 0.63
C ASP A 41 -12.57 5.27 -0.42
N SER A 42 -12.95 5.55 -1.67
CA SER A 42 -12.92 4.56 -2.75
C SER A 42 -11.48 4.15 -3.09
N LEU A 43 -10.59 5.12 -3.30
CA LEU A 43 -9.18 4.85 -3.59
C LEU A 43 -8.48 4.19 -2.39
N TYR A 44 -8.79 4.63 -1.17
CA TYR A 44 -8.26 4.00 0.04
C TYR A 44 -8.70 2.53 0.13
N ASN A 45 -9.98 2.23 -0.10
CA ASN A 45 -10.47 0.86 -0.12
C ASN A 45 -9.83 0.02 -1.23
N GLU A 46 -9.64 0.58 -2.43
CA GLU A 46 -8.98 -0.13 -3.53
C GLU A 46 -7.52 -0.47 -3.20
N ARG A 47 -6.78 0.47 -2.61
CA ARG A 47 -5.35 0.29 -2.29
C ARG A 47 -5.11 -0.52 -1.01
N THR A 48 -6.04 -0.51 -0.06
CA THR A 48 -5.94 -1.26 1.20
C THR A 48 -6.55 -2.66 1.12
N LYS A 49 -7.34 -2.95 0.09
CA LYS A 49 -7.94 -4.27 -0.11
C LYS A 49 -6.86 -5.33 -0.24
N ILE A 50 -6.70 -6.11 0.82
CA ILE A 50 -5.85 -7.30 0.82
C ILE A 50 -6.42 -8.26 -0.20
N THR A 51 -5.80 -8.32 -1.37
CA THR A 51 -6.16 -9.28 -2.39
C THR A 51 -5.31 -10.51 -2.14
N GLN A 52 -5.90 -11.48 -1.44
CA GLN A 52 -5.30 -12.80 -1.34
C GLN A 52 -5.35 -13.45 -2.73
N THR A 53 -4.19 -13.89 -3.20
CA THR A 53 -4.06 -14.49 -4.52
C THR A 53 -3.42 -15.87 -4.42
N ARG A 54 -3.69 -16.72 -5.41
CA ARG A 54 -2.90 -17.93 -5.66
C ARG A 54 -2.23 -17.79 -7.02
N THR A 55 -0.98 -18.22 -7.09
CA THR A 55 -0.20 -18.23 -8.32
C THR A 55 -0.51 -19.49 -9.11
N CYS A 56 -0.94 -19.34 -10.37
CA CYS A 56 -1.06 -20.47 -11.29
C CYS A 56 0.33 -20.95 -11.71
N GLN A 57 0.53 -22.27 -11.75
CA GLN A 57 1.82 -22.85 -12.15
C GLN A 57 2.00 -22.96 -13.66
N PHE A 58 0.92 -22.83 -14.43
CA PHE A 58 0.90 -23.16 -15.86
C PHE A 58 0.76 -21.97 -16.79
N CYS A 59 0.45 -20.77 -16.29
CA CYS A 59 0.31 -19.58 -17.14
C CYS A 59 1.09 -18.39 -16.58
N VAL A 60 1.55 -17.55 -17.52
CA VAL A 60 2.34 -16.36 -17.27
C VAL A 60 1.62 -15.15 -17.87
N GLU A 61 1.76 -13.99 -17.23
CA GLU A 61 1.31 -12.70 -17.73
C GLU A 61 2.53 -11.86 -18.13
N LYS A 62 2.43 -11.24 -19.31
CA LYS A 62 3.40 -10.25 -19.78
C LYS A 62 3.06 -8.91 -19.14
N LYS A 63 3.98 -8.40 -18.33
CA LYS A 63 3.89 -7.06 -17.76
C LYS A 63 4.97 -6.17 -18.37
N HIS A 64 4.78 -4.87 -18.25
CA HIS A 64 5.82 -3.91 -18.61
C HIS A 64 6.10 -3.00 -17.43
N ARG A 65 7.37 -2.61 -17.29
CA ARG A 65 7.80 -1.52 -16.42
C ARG A 65 8.30 -0.39 -17.30
N THR A 66 7.94 0.83 -16.93
CA THR A 66 8.46 2.04 -17.56
C THR A 66 9.76 2.39 -16.86
N ILE A 67 10.88 2.35 -17.58
CA ILE A 67 12.18 2.82 -17.10
C ILE A 67 12.39 4.22 -17.67
N THR A 68 12.91 5.12 -16.85
CA THR A 68 13.31 6.46 -17.29
C THR A 68 14.83 6.48 -17.32
N ASP A 69 15.40 6.71 -18.49
CA ASP A 69 16.85 6.81 -18.68
C ASP A 69 17.36 8.19 -18.19
N GLU A 70 18.68 8.34 -18.01
CA GLU A 70 19.33 9.57 -17.50
C GLU A 70 19.02 10.83 -18.34
N GLU A 71 18.63 10.64 -19.60
CA GLU A 71 18.23 11.69 -20.53
C GLU A 71 16.72 12.05 -20.45
N GLY A 72 15.99 11.48 -19.49
CA GLY A 72 14.55 11.69 -19.30
C GLY A 72 13.66 10.93 -20.28
N ASN A 73 14.24 10.07 -21.12
CA ASN A 73 13.51 9.25 -22.09
C ASN A 73 12.83 8.06 -21.39
N GLN A 74 11.55 7.83 -21.69
CA GLN A 74 10.78 6.70 -21.14
C GLN A 74 10.84 5.49 -22.08
N SER A 75 11.45 4.39 -21.62
CA SER A 75 11.48 3.10 -22.32
C SER A 75 10.59 2.08 -21.62
N LYS A 76 9.99 1.15 -22.37
CA LYS A 76 9.15 0.06 -21.83
C LYS A 76 9.92 -1.25 -21.86
N GLU A 77 10.23 -1.79 -20.68
CA GLU A 77 10.82 -3.12 -20.57
C GLU A 77 9.72 -4.14 -20.26
N PHE A 78 9.65 -5.20 -21.05
CA PHE A 78 8.67 -6.28 -20.89
C PHE A 78 9.28 -7.44 -20.10
N TYR A 79 8.54 -7.94 -19.12
CA TYR A 79 8.92 -9.11 -18.35
C TYR A 79 7.73 -10.05 -18.14
N GLU A 80 8.02 -11.32 -17.91
CA GLU A 80 7.00 -12.36 -17.71
C GLU A 80 6.92 -12.73 -16.23
N GLU A 81 5.72 -12.66 -15.66
CA GLU A 81 5.44 -13.09 -14.29
C GLU A 81 4.40 -14.20 -14.29
N LYS A 82 4.47 -15.12 -13.32
CA LYS A 82 3.43 -16.13 -13.14
C LYS A 82 2.09 -15.45 -12.82
N THR A 83 1.02 -15.91 -13.47
CA THR A 83 -0.32 -15.34 -13.29
C THR A 83 -0.81 -15.53 -11.86
N GLN A 84 -1.27 -14.44 -11.24
CA GLN A 84 -1.88 -14.45 -9.92
C GLN A 84 -3.39 -14.30 -10.05
N ILE A 85 -4.14 -15.14 -9.34
CA ILE A 85 -5.61 -15.17 -9.40
C ILE A 85 -6.17 -14.89 -7.99
N PRO A 86 -7.10 -13.93 -7.83
CA PRO A 86 -7.76 -13.69 -6.55
C PRO A 86 -8.49 -14.93 -6.05
N ILE A 87 -8.40 -15.21 -4.75
CA ILE A 87 -9.06 -16.38 -4.13
C ILE A 87 -10.57 -16.41 -4.40
N ASN A 88 -11.22 -15.24 -4.44
CA ASN A 88 -12.66 -15.12 -4.68
C ASN A 88 -13.10 -15.68 -6.04
N GLN A 89 -12.19 -15.82 -7.00
CA GLN A 89 -12.45 -16.39 -8.33
C GLN A 89 -12.12 -17.89 -8.41
N ILE A 90 -11.55 -18.46 -7.35
CA ILE A 90 -11.07 -19.84 -7.32
C ILE A 90 -12.09 -20.73 -6.61
N LYS A 91 -12.57 -21.76 -7.32
CA LYS A 91 -13.35 -22.84 -6.71
C LYS A 91 -12.43 -24.02 -6.41
N ILE A 92 -12.27 -24.32 -5.12
CA ILE A 92 -11.52 -25.47 -4.64
C ILE A 92 -12.46 -26.69 -4.64
N TYR A 93 -11.96 -27.82 -5.14
CA TYR A 93 -12.67 -29.09 -5.14
C TYR A 93 -11.72 -30.22 -4.76
N ASP A 94 -12.29 -31.35 -4.35
CA ASP A 94 -11.55 -32.55 -4.02
C ASP A 94 -11.41 -33.42 -5.28
N GLU A 95 -10.17 -33.67 -5.68
CA GLU A 95 -9.81 -34.52 -6.81
C GLU A 95 -9.43 -35.91 -6.26
N PRO A 96 -10.07 -36.99 -6.74
CA PRO A 96 -9.76 -38.34 -6.26
C PRO A 96 -8.34 -38.74 -6.65
N LEU A 97 -7.59 -39.31 -5.71
CA LEU A 97 -6.23 -39.77 -5.98
C LEU A 97 -6.24 -41.10 -6.75
N PRO A 98 -5.26 -41.34 -7.64
CA PRO A 98 -5.04 -42.65 -8.24
C PRO A 98 -4.86 -43.73 -7.17
N TYR A 99 -5.32 -44.95 -7.43
CA TYR A 99 -5.31 -46.06 -6.48
C TYR A 99 -3.93 -46.30 -5.83
N PHE A 100 -2.86 -46.23 -6.61
CA PHE A 100 -1.50 -46.40 -6.11
C PHE A 100 -1.09 -45.30 -5.11
N GLU A 101 -1.39 -44.04 -5.43
CA GLU A 101 -1.12 -42.92 -4.53
C GLU A 101 -1.96 -43.01 -3.25
N ARG A 102 -3.19 -43.53 -3.33
CA ARG A 102 -4.05 -43.77 -2.16
C ARG A 102 -3.43 -44.80 -1.21
N ILE A 103 -2.82 -45.86 -1.73
CA ILE A 103 -2.15 -46.88 -0.91
C ILE A 103 -0.93 -46.29 -0.19
N ILE A 104 -0.12 -45.51 -0.91
CA ILE A 104 1.12 -44.95 -0.35
C ILE A 104 0.83 -43.83 0.66
N THR A 105 -0.07 -42.92 0.32
CA THR A 105 -0.33 -41.73 1.13
C THR A 105 -1.40 -41.94 2.19
N GLY A 106 -2.25 -42.97 2.03
CA GLY A 106 -3.43 -43.19 2.86
C GLY A 106 -4.56 -42.18 2.63
N LEU A 107 -4.40 -41.23 1.70
CA LEU A 107 -5.39 -40.19 1.40
C LEU A 107 -6.32 -40.65 0.28
N SER A 108 -7.61 -40.32 0.36
CA SER A 108 -8.59 -40.63 -0.70
C SER A 108 -8.64 -39.59 -1.81
N SER A 109 -8.36 -38.33 -1.49
CA SER A 109 -8.47 -37.19 -2.40
C SER A 109 -7.47 -36.10 -2.05
N ILE A 110 -7.20 -35.22 -3.02
CA ILE A 110 -6.38 -34.01 -2.86
C ILE A 110 -7.18 -32.77 -3.24
N LYS A 111 -6.95 -31.68 -2.53
CA LYS A 111 -7.56 -30.39 -2.84
C LYS A 111 -6.87 -29.77 -4.06
N SER A 112 -7.66 -29.51 -5.09
CA SER A 112 -7.23 -28.91 -6.35
C SER A 112 -8.13 -27.74 -6.72
N TRP A 113 -7.67 -26.88 -7.61
CA TRP A 113 -8.45 -25.79 -8.16
C TRP A 113 -8.14 -25.57 -9.64
N LYS A 114 -9.14 -25.13 -10.40
CA LYS A 114 -8.99 -24.89 -11.84
C LYS A 114 -8.69 -23.42 -12.10
N CYS A 115 -7.62 -23.14 -12.85
CA CYS A 115 -7.29 -21.77 -13.23
C CYS A 115 -8.34 -21.20 -14.21
N PRO A 116 -8.95 -20.04 -13.95
CA PRO A 116 -9.94 -19.44 -14.85
C PRO A 116 -9.34 -18.94 -16.17
N LYS A 117 -8.02 -18.67 -16.24
CA LYS A 117 -7.38 -18.16 -17.46
C LYS A 117 -6.94 -19.27 -18.41
N CYS A 118 -6.23 -20.29 -17.90
CA CYS A 118 -5.69 -21.37 -18.73
C CYS A 118 -6.40 -22.72 -18.57
N SER A 119 -7.42 -22.82 -17.72
CA SER A 119 -8.17 -24.05 -17.43
C SER A 119 -7.36 -25.23 -16.86
N ASN A 120 -6.06 -25.06 -16.58
CA ASN A 120 -5.25 -26.10 -15.97
C ASN A 120 -5.55 -26.28 -14.47
N ILE A 121 -5.40 -27.52 -14.01
CA ILE A 121 -5.64 -27.94 -12.63
C ILE A 121 -4.39 -27.67 -11.81
N ASN A 122 -4.52 -26.91 -10.74
CA ASN A 122 -3.46 -26.59 -9.80
C ASN A 122 -3.76 -27.25 -8.46
N LYS A 123 -2.76 -27.89 -7.85
CA LYS A 123 -2.90 -28.46 -6.50
C LYS A 123 -2.81 -27.35 -5.46
N VAL A 124 -3.68 -27.40 -4.45
CA VAL A 124 -3.71 -26.41 -3.36
C VAL A 124 -2.39 -26.41 -2.57
N LYS A 125 -1.76 -27.58 -2.42
CA LYS A 125 -0.47 -27.76 -1.74
C LYS A 125 0.67 -27.01 -2.42
N ASP A 126 0.67 -26.99 -3.75
CA ASP A 126 1.77 -26.43 -4.54
C ASP A 126 1.57 -24.93 -4.88
N THR A 127 0.41 -24.39 -4.51
CA THR A 127 0.01 -23.01 -4.80
C THR A 127 -0.39 -22.29 -3.50
N PRO A 128 0.57 -22.01 -2.59
CA PRO A 128 0.27 -21.35 -1.33
C PRO A 128 -0.39 -19.99 -1.55
N ILE A 129 -1.19 -19.56 -0.57
CA ILE A 129 -1.83 -18.25 -0.60
C ILE A 129 -0.73 -17.19 -0.48
N SER A 130 -0.68 -16.30 -1.46
CA SER A 130 0.13 -15.10 -1.41
C SER A 130 -0.76 -13.93 -1.00
N ASP A 131 -0.45 -13.37 0.16
CA ASP A 131 -1.02 -12.12 0.63
C ASP A 131 -0.21 -10.98 0.01
N LYS A 132 -0.78 -10.29 -0.98
CA LYS A 132 -0.30 -8.95 -1.33
C LYS A 132 -0.82 -7.97 -0.30
N ARG A 133 -0.20 -7.97 0.87
CA ARG A 133 -0.25 -6.83 1.77
C ARG A 133 0.77 -5.84 1.23
N TYR A 134 0.37 -4.59 1.04
CA TYR A 134 1.33 -3.50 1.23
C TYR A 134 1.89 -3.76 2.64
N GLY A 135 3.21 -3.99 2.75
CA GLY A 135 3.83 -4.30 4.03
C GLY A 135 3.39 -3.29 5.09
N SER A 136 3.43 -3.62 6.38
CA SER A 136 2.99 -2.71 7.46
C SER A 136 3.62 -1.31 7.38
N ASN A 137 4.74 -1.19 6.67
CA ASN A 137 5.54 0.02 6.48
C ASN A 137 5.36 0.65 5.09
N ALA A 138 4.53 0.07 4.22
CA ALA A 138 4.20 0.63 2.92
C ALA A 138 3.04 1.62 3.09
N THR A 139 3.24 2.81 2.55
CA THR A 139 2.24 3.85 2.42
C THR A 139 1.26 3.50 1.32
N PHE A 140 0.00 3.86 1.51
CA PHE A 140 -1.01 3.67 0.47
C PHE A 140 -0.99 4.82 -0.54
N GLY A 141 -0.34 5.95 -0.20
CA GLY A 141 -0.34 7.18 -1.00
C GLY A 141 -1.76 7.74 -1.15
N VAL A 142 -2.64 7.45 -0.19
CA VAL A 142 -4.04 7.87 -0.11
C VAL A 142 -4.48 7.73 1.36
N CYS A 143 -5.32 8.65 1.82
CA CYS A 143 -6.00 8.52 3.10
C CYS A 143 -7.53 8.52 2.89
N TYR A 144 -8.27 7.92 3.82
CA TYR A 144 -9.73 7.96 3.82
C TYR A 144 -10.23 9.27 4.41
N GLU A 145 -11.50 9.60 4.15
CA GLU A 145 -12.13 10.82 4.66
C GLU A 145 -12.21 10.80 6.19
N GLN A 146 -12.28 11.99 6.79
CA GLN A 146 -12.45 12.13 8.22
C GLN A 146 -13.70 11.35 8.70
N PRO A 147 -13.57 10.53 9.75
CA PRO A 147 -14.71 9.82 10.34
C PRO A 147 -15.81 10.79 10.75
N LYS A 148 -17.05 10.50 10.36
CA LYS A 148 -18.23 11.30 10.74
C LYS A 148 -18.81 10.78 12.05
N TYR A 149 -19.15 11.69 12.95
CA TYR A 149 -19.83 11.33 14.18
C TYR A 149 -21.18 10.66 13.88
N SER A 150 -21.45 9.56 14.58
CA SER A 150 -22.67 8.77 14.42
C SER A 150 -23.02 8.09 15.74
N ILE A 151 -24.32 7.89 15.98
CA ILE A 151 -24.82 7.19 17.17
C ILE A 151 -24.19 5.80 17.29
N PHE A 152 -23.98 5.11 16.16
CA PHE A 152 -23.39 3.77 16.13
C PHE A 152 -21.91 3.74 16.53
N ASN A 153 -21.20 4.86 16.32
CA ASN A 153 -19.76 4.96 16.58
C ASN A 153 -19.44 5.84 17.79
N ARG A 154 -20.43 6.29 18.57
CA ARG A 154 -20.23 7.25 19.66
C ARG A 154 -19.14 6.83 20.66
N SER A 155 -19.14 5.56 21.06
CA SER A 155 -18.18 5.04 22.05
C SER A 155 -16.77 4.82 21.49
N SER A 156 -16.64 4.72 20.17
CA SER A 156 -15.37 4.45 19.47
C SER A 156 -14.89 5.63 18.64
N PHE A 157 -15.64 6.72 18.57
CA PHE A 157 -15.39 7.85 17.68
C PHE A 157 -13.99 8.42 17.91
N ASP A 158 -13.64 8.73 19.16
CA ASP A 158 -12.31 9.24 19.54
C ASP A 158 -11.19 8.29 19.06
N LYS A 159 -11.36 6.99 19.27
CA LYS A 159 -10.38 5.97 18.86
C LYS A 159 -10.26 5.87 17.32
N ILE A 160 -11.37 5.94 16.61
CA ILE A 160 -11.39 5.88 15.13
C ILE A 160 -10.74 7.13 14.56
N SER A 161 -11.08 8.31 15.08
CA SER A 161 -10.51 9.59 14.65
C SER A 161 -9.02 9.69 14.99
N MET A 162 -8.57 9.22 16.15
CA MET A 162 -7.14 9.13 16.48
C MET A 162 -6.39 8.23 15.50
N LYS A 163 -6.98 7.08 15.14
CA LYS A 163 -6.39 6.19 14.15
C LYS A 163 -6.28 6.89 12.79
N TRP A 164 -7.34 7.56 12.35
CA TRP A 164 -7.35 8.35 11.12
C TRP A 164 -6.24 9.40 11.09
N VAL A 165 -6.09 10.21 12.15
CA VAL A 165 -5.01 11.21 12.23
C VAL A 165 -3.64 10.54 12.15
N THR A 166 -3.45 9.44 12.88
CA THR A 166 -2.16 8.72 12.90
C THR A 166 -1.83 8.18 11.50
N ASP A 167 -2.81 7.56 10.84
CA ASP A 167 -2.65 7.04 9.48
C ASP A 167 -2.36 8.19 8.49
N PHE A 168 -3.07 9.32 8.60
CA PHE A 168 -2.90 10.46 7.70
C PHE A 168 -1.53 11.14 7.88
N LEU A 169 -1.12 11.43 9.12
CA LEU A 169 0.20 12.00 9.40
C LEU A 169 1.34 11.12 8.89
N ARG A 170 1.19 9.79 9.00
CA ARG A 170 2.16 8.83 8.46
C ARG A 170 2.30 8.95 6.94
N GLU A 171 1.19 9.10 6.23
CA GLU A 171 1.20 9.29 4.77
C GLU A 171 1.82 10.65 4.38
N ILE A 172 1.52 11.71 5.13
CA ILE A 172 2.13 13.05 4.93
C ILE A 172 3.64 13.01 5.16
N ASP A 173 4.12 12.39 6.24
CA ASP A 173 5.54 12.29 6.55
C ASP A 173 6.31 11.57 5.43
N MET A 174 5.69 10.56 4.82
CA MET A 174 6.27 9.83 3.71
C MET A 174 6.24 10.62 2.40
N GLY A 175 5.18 11.40 2.16
CA GLY A 175 5.15 12.39 1.08
C GLY A 175 6.25 13.44 1.22
N LEU A 176 6.49 13.92 2.45
CA LEU A 176 7.57 14.84 2.79
C LEU A 176 8.95 14.20 2.54
N MET A 177 9.16 12.94 2.98
CA MET A 177 10.42 12.23 2.73
C MET A 177 10.69 12.05 1.22
N ALA A 178 9.65 11.74 0.44
CA ALA A 178 9.77 11.61 -1.01
C ALA A 178 10.11 12.95 -1.66
N PHE A 179 9.48 14.05 -1.24
CA PHE A 179 9.80 15.40 -1.69
C PHE A 179 11.23 15.80 -1.33
N GLN A 180 11.65 15.58 -0.08
CA GLN A 180 13.01 15.89 0.38
C GLN A 180 14.04 15.10 -0.44
N LYS A 181 13.82 13.80 -0.62
CA LYS A 181 14.72 12.97 -1.42
C LYS A 181 14.86 13.51 -2.84
N GLU A 182 13.74 13.79 -3.51
CA GLU A 182 13.79 14.33 -4.88
C GLU A 182 14.46 15.71 -4.94
N TYR A 183 14.24 16.57 -3.94
CA TYR A 183 14.92 17.85 -3.81
C TYR A 183 16.44 17.68 -3.65
N PHE A 184 16.89 16.76 -2.79
CA PHE A 184 18.30 16.43 -2.60
C PHE A 184 18.93 15.80 -3.85
N ASP A 185 18.20 14.93 -4.55
CA ASP A 185 18.70 14.32 -5.79
C ASP A 185 18.90 15.39 -6.89
N GLN A 186 18.09 16.46 -6.90
CA GLN A 186 18.18 17.56 -7.87
C GLN A 186 19.20 18.66 -7.48
N HIS A 187 19.31 19.00 -6.20
CA HIS A 187 20.08 20.16 -5.72
C HIS A 187 21.25 19.79 -4.79
N GLY A 188 21.46 18.50 -4.53
CA GLY A 188 22.46 18.01 -3.58
C GLY A 188 23.90 18.36 -3.97
N GLU A 189 24.19 18.48 -5.27
CA GLU A 189 25.50 18.92 -5.74
C GLU A 189 25.79 20.38 -5.37
N GLU A 190 24.78 21.26 -5.39
CA GLU A 190 24.92 22.68 -5.03
C GLU A 190 25.10 22.89 -3.51
N MET A 191 24.48 22.04 -2.69
CA MET A 191 24.59 22.10 -1.23
C MET A 191 25.89 21.51 -0.67
N SER A 192 26.73 20.91 -1.52
CA SER A 192 28.06 20.41 -1.14
C SER A 192 29.14 21.49 -1.13
N GLN A 193 28.82 22.71 -1.59
CA GLN A 193 29.75 23.83 -1.55
C GLN A 193 29.98 24.27 -0.10
N GLU A 194 31.23 24.20 0.34
CA GLU A 194 31.64 24.64 1.67
C GLU A 194 31.15 26.07 1.93
N ILE A 195 30.48 26.27 3.06
CA ILE A 195 30.13 27.60 3.56
C ILE A 195 31.44 28.35 3.79
N LYS A 196 31.85 29.18 2.83
CA LYS A 196 32.99 30.08 3.03
C LYS A 196 32.65 31.03 4.16
N HIS A 197 33.30 30.84 5.31
CA HIS A 197 33.22 31.80 6.39
C HIS A 197 33.65 33.18 5.86
N ILE A 198 32.75 34.16 5.95
CA ILE A 198 33.04 35.55 5.64
C ILE A 198 33.96 36.06 6.76
N GLY A 199 35.26 35.77 6.67
CA GLY A 199 36.17 36.09 7.76
C GLY A 199 37.64 35.70 7.62
N GLU A 200 38.05 34.94 6.61
CA GLU A 200 39.48 34.65 6.40
C GLU A 200 40.06 35.57 5.32
N LYS A 201 40.73 36.63 5.79
CA LYS A 201 41.72 37.40 5.03
C LYS A 201 43.09 36.76 5.22
#